data_AF-A0A2H9RPP2-F1
#
_entry.id   AF-A0A2H9RPP2-F1
#
_cell.length_a   1.000
_cell.length_b   1.000
_cell.length_c   1.000
_cell.angle_alpha   90.00
_cell.angle_beta   90.00
_cell.angle_gamma   90.00
#
_symmetry.space_group_name_H-M   'P 1'
#
loop_
_entity.id
_entity.type
_entity.pdbx_description
1 polymer ?
#
loop_
_entity_poly.entity_id
_entity_poly.type
_entity_poly.pdbx_seq_one_letter_code
_entity_poly.pdbx_strand_id
1 'polypeptide(L)'
;MDCNLDKHTKSTASEPKSKERKYFSSETISVTWSKQGGRCNNDACQKRIGTVNGKNIGFDYDHIDGDPSNNHPSNCQALCLDCHRQKTNREKRQK
;
A
#
# COMPACT_ATOMS: atom_id res chain seq x y z
N MET A 1 -23.41 8.41 -34.73
CA MET A 1 -23.15 8.19 -33.30
C MET A 1 -21.78 8.77 -33.02
N ASP A 2 -21.77 10.04 -32.64
CA ASP A 2 -20.57 10.87 -32.62
C ASP A 2 -20.70 11.72 -31.37
N CYS A 3 -19.92 11.43 -30.33
CA CYS A 3 -19.81 12.33 -29.19
C CYS A 3 -18.36 12.82 -29.06
N ASN A 4 -18.30 14.15 -29.15
CA ASN A 4 -17.15 15.00 -29.31
C ASN A 4 -16.17 14.95 -28.14
N LEU A 5 -14.92 15.23 -28.51
CA LEU A 5 -13.81 15.64 -27.67
C LEU A 5 -13.95 17.13 -27.35
N ASP A 6 -14.08 17.48 -26.07
CA ASP A 6 -13.87 18.86 -25.61
C ASP A 6 -12.97 18.89 -24.39
N LYS A 7 -11.79 19.49 -24.59
CA LYS A 7 -10.83 19.85 -23.55
C LYS A 7 -11.32 21.17 -22.95
N HIS A 8 -11.48 21.29 -21.63
CA HIS A 8 -11.36 22.59 -20.97
C HIS A 8 -10.83 22.47 -19.54
N THR A 9 -10.19 23.57 -19.16
CA THR A 9 -9.14 23.80 -18.18
C THR A 9 -9.64 24.26 -16.81
N LYS A 10 -8.71 24.28 -15.84
CA LYS A 10 -8.52 25.22 -14.71
C LYS A 10 -8.81 24.71 -13.28
N SER A 11 -7.73 24.78 -12.52
CA SER A 11 -7.52 24.86 -11.08
C SER A 11 -8.63 25.53 -10.27
N THR A 12 -8.90 25.00 -9.06
CA THR A 12 -9.23 25.81 -7.86
C THR A 12 -9.10 24.98 -6.57
N ALA A 13 -8.70 25.71 -5.50
CA ALA A 13 -9.02 25.52 -4.09
C ALA A 13 -8.46 24.31 -3.31
N SER A 14 -7.52 24.65 -2.43
CA SER A 14 -7.01 23.91 -1.29
C SER A 14 -8.06 23.76 -0.20
N GLU A 15 -8.61 22.55 -0.05
CA GLU A 15 -9.22 22.07 1.19
C GLU A 15 -8.16 21.26 1.97
N PRO A 16 -8.18 21.22 3.33
CA PRO A 16 -7.35 20.28 4.07
C PRO A 16 -7.91 18.89 3.81
N LYS A 17 -7.46 18.27 2.73
CA LYS A 17 -7.83 16.91 2.34
C LYS A 17 -7.54 16.03 3.55
N SER A 18 -8.61 15.55 4.19
CA SER A 18 -8.54 14.31 4.96
C SER A 18 -7.70 13.36 4.11
N LYS A 19 -6.54 12.92 4.61
CA LYS A 19 -5.60 12.11 3.83
C LYS A 19 -6.29 10.77 3.52
N GLU A 20 -7.13 10.73 2.49
CA GLU A 20 -7.78 9.52 2.02
C GLU A 20 -6.67 8.53 1.71
N ARG A 21 -6.71 7.37 2.37
CA ARG A 21 -5.71 6.33 2.15
C ARG A 21 -5.82 5.87 0.71
N LYS A 22 -4.84 6.24 -0.10
CA LYS A 22 -4.79 5.81 -1.49
C LYS A 22 -4.28 4.38 -1.53
N TYR A 23 -4.96 3.54 -2.30
CA TYR A 23 -4.49 2.19 -2.58
C TYR A 23 -3.32 2.25 -3.58
N PHE A 24 -2.40 1.30 -3.47
CA PHE A 24 -1.33 1.12 -4.44
C PHE A 24 -1.91 0.59 -5.77
N SER A 25 -1.24 0.90 -6.88
CA SER A 25 -1.57 0.31 -8.17
C SER A 25 -1.28 -1.18 -8.18
N SER A 26 -1.99 -1.94 -9.03
CA SER A 26 -1.74 -3.38 -9.24
C SER A 26 -0.30 -3.66 -9.66
N GLU A 27 0.29 -2.79 -10.48
CA GLU A 27 1.69 -2.87 -10.89
C GLU A 27 2.64 -2.74 -9.69
N THR A 28 2.41 -1.75 -8.82
CA THR A 28 3.21 -1.54 -7.60
C THR A 28 3.14 -2.75 -6.68
N ILE A 29 1.93 -3.30 -6.51
CA ILE A 29 1.69 -4.51 -5.73
C ILE A 29 2.48 -5.70 -6.29
N SER A 30 2.43 -5.92 -7.61
CA SER A 30 3.14 -7.01 -8.28
C SER A 30 4.66 -6.89 -8.18
N VAL A 31 5.19 -5.67 -8.36
CA VAL A 31 6.63 -5.37 -8.21
C VAL A 31 7.07 -5.61 -6.77
N THR A 32 6.29 -5.15 -5.79
CA THR A 32 6.59 -5.34 -4.36
C THR A 32 6.60 -6.82 -3.98
N TRP A 33 5.59 -7.56 -4.44
CA TRP A 33 5.50 -9.00 -4.22
C TRP A 33 6.70 -9.75 -4.78
N SER A 34 7.09 -9.43 -6.02
CA SER A 34 8.25 -10.02 -6.69
C SER A 34 9.57 -9.68 -5.98
N LYS A 35 9.74 -8.43 -5.54
CA LYS A 35 10.92 -7.99 -4.78
C LYS A 35 11.05 -8.69 -3.43
N GLN A 36 9.95 -8.85 -2.71
CA GLN A 36 9.94 -9.49 -1.39
C GLN A 36 9.91 -11.03 -1.44
N GLY A 37 9.67 -11.62 -2.63
CA GLY A 37 9.60 -13.07 -2.80
C GLY A 37 8.49 -13.72 -1.98
N GLY A 38 7.36 -13.03 -1.78
CA GLY A 38 6.23 -13.54 -0.98
C GLY A 38 6.56 -13.72 0.50
N ARG A 39 7.42 -12.87 1.06
CA ARG A 39 7.76 -12.83 2.49
C ARG A 39 7.35 -11.50 3.12
N CYS A 40 7.06 -11.54 4.40
CA CYS A 40 6.79 -10.35 5.20
C CYS A 40 8.04 -9.43 5.21
N ASN A 41 7.87 -8.15 4.89
CA ASN A 41 8.96 -7.15 4.84
C ASN A 41 9.51 -6.72 6.20
N ASN A 42 9.14 -7.40 7.29
CA ASN A 42 9.68 -7.13 8.61
C ASN A 42 10.87 -8.07 8.86
N ASP A 43 12.07 -7.53 9.04
CA ASP A 43 13.31 -8.28 9.29
C ASP A 43 13.22 -9.27 10.46
N ALA A 44 12.47 -8.94 11.52
CA ALA A 44 12.29 -9.84 12.65
C ALA A 44 11.30 -10.98 12.36
N CYS A 45 10.43 -10.82 11.35
CA CYS A 45 9.38 -11.79 11.04
C CYS A 45 9.77 -12.69 9.86
N GLN A 46 10.07 -12.10 8.70
CA GLN A 46 10.48 -12.78 7.45
C GLN A 46 9.68 -14.02 7.03
N LYS A 47 8.47 -14.21 7.60
CA LYS A 47 7.64 -15.39 7.33
C LYS A 47 7.05 -15.33 5.93
N ARG A 48 6.86 -16.51 5.33
CA ARG A 48 6.17 -16.64 4.04
C ARG A 48 4.71 -16.20 4.20
N ILE A 49 4.25 -15.37 3.28
CA ILE A 49 2.89 -14.84 3.20
C ILE A 49 2.23 -15.25 1.88
N GLY A 50 0.91 -15.11 1.78
CA GLY A 50 0.13 -15.63 0.65
C GLY A 50 -0.03 -17.14 0.69
N THR A 51 -0.02 -17.80 -0.45
CA THR A 51 -0.25 -19.25 -0.52
C THR A 51 1.03 -20.03 -0.24
N VAL A 52 1.09 -20.71 0.90
CA VAL A 52 2.24 -21.49 1.37
C VAL A 52 1.76 -22.91 1.68
N ASN A 53 2.29 -23.91 0.98
CA ASN A 53 1.93 -25.33 1.18
C ASN A 53 0.41 -25.60 1.13
N GLY A 54 -0.30 -24.95 0.19
CA GLY A 54 -1.76 -25.06 0.06
C GLY A 54 -2.58 -24.29 1.11
N LYS A 55 -1.92 -23.61 2.06
CA LYS A 55 -2.57 -22.76 3.05
C LYS A 55 -2.43 -21.28 2.68
N ASN A 56 -3.52 -20.53 2.74
CA ASN A 56 -3.49 -19.08 2.57
C ASN A 56 -3.11 -18.40 3.90
N ILE A 57 -1.95 -17.76 3.91
CA ILE A 57 -1.44 -16.94 4.99
C ILE A 57 -1.83 -15.49 4.69
N GLY A 58 -2.62 -14.87 5.57
CA GLY A 58 -3.08 -13.50 5.40
C GLY A 58 -1.95 -12.47 5.40
N PHE A 59 -2.07 -11.48 4.52
CA PHE A 59 -1.15 -10.36 4.40
C PHE A 59 -1.87 -9.13 3.84
N ASP A 60 -1.29 -7.96 4.08
CA ASP A 60 -1.75 -6.68 3.57
C ASP A 60 -0.56 -5.89 3.01
N TYR A 61 -0.85 -4.96 2.10
CA TYR A 61 0.12 -3.97 1.62
C TYR A 61 0.00 -2.69 2.43
N ASP A 62 1.15 -2.15 2.80
CA ASP A 62 1.26 -1.00 3.68
C ASP A 62 2.35 -0.03 3.19
N HIS A 63 2.23 1.24 3.60
CA HIS A 63 3.19 2.30 3.26
C HIS A 63 4.39 2.25 4.21
N ILE A 64 5.63 2.27 3.73
CA ILE A 64 6.84 2.18 4.59
C ILE A 64 6.97 3.42 5.49
N ASP A 65 6.79 4.60 4.91
CA ASP A 65 6.89 5.90 5.60
C ASP A 65 5.66 6.24 6.46
N GLY A 66 4.59 5.46 6.35
CA GLY A 66 3.31 5.74 7.01
C GLY A 66 2.56 6.95 6.45
N ASP A 67 3.01 7.53 5.32
CA ASP A 67 2.27 8.56 4.60
C ASP A 67 1.32 7.93 3.57
N PRO A 68 0.00 7.96 3.81
CA PRO A 68 -1.00 7.37 2.92
C PRO A 68 -1.11 8.05 1.54
N SER A 69 -0.42 9.18 1.32
CA SER A 69 -0.39 9.89 0.04
C SER A 69 0.78 9.48 -0.87
N ASN A 70 1.81 8.82 -0.32
CA ASN A 70 3.01 8.43 -1.04
C ASN A 70 2.88 7.04 -1.68
N ASN A 71 2.28 6.97 -2.87
CA ASN A 71 2.08 5.72 -3.60
C ASN A 71 3.30 5.26 -4.44
N HIS A 72 4.49 5.81 -4.18
CA HIS A 72 5.67 5.39 -4.92
C HIS A 72 5.93 3.88 -4.72
N PRO A 73 6.31 3.12 -5.75
CA PRO A 73 6.50 1.67 -5.61
C PRO A 73 7.62 1.26 -4.65
N SER A 74 8.52 2.18 -4.31
CA SER A 74 9.52 1.97 -3.26
C SER A 74 8.96 2.15 -1.84
N ASN A 75 7.77 2.73 -1.70
CA ASN A 75 7.10 2.94 -0.42
C ASN A 75 6.06 1.86 -0.12
N CYS A 76 5.85 0.90 -1.02
CA CYS A 76 4.96 -0.22 -0.79
C CYS A 76 5.73 -1.36 -0.14
N GLN A 77 5.13 -1.98 0.88
CA GLN A 77 5.63 -3.21 1.49
C GLN A 77 4.48 -4.18 1.77
N ALA A 78 4.73 -5.48 1.57
CA ALA A 78 3.80 -6.53 2.00
C ALA A 78 4.15 -7.00 3.41
N LEU A 79 3.20 -6.91 4.33
CA LEU A 79 3.33 -7.34 5.71
C LEU A 79 2.31 -8.42 6.03
N CYS A 80 2.69 -9.37 6.88
CA CYS A 80 1.69 -10.26 7.47
C CYS A 80 0.73 -9.46 8.37
N LEU A 81 -0.47 -10.00 8.60
CA LEU A 81 -1.49 -9.34 9.42
C LEU A 81 -0.99 -8.96 10.83
N ASP A 82 -0.13 -9.78 11.43
CA ASP A 82 0.41 -9.51 12.77
C ASP A 82 1.38 -8.32 12.79
N CYS A 83 2.29 -8.25 11.81
CA CYS A 83 3.23 -7.14 11.68
C CYS A 83 2.50 -5.86 11.26
N HIS A 84 1.52 -5.97 10.37
CA HIS A 84 0.70 -4.85 9.93
C HIS A 84 -0.05 -4.21 11.10
N ARG A 85 -0.67 -5.04 11.97
CA ARG A 85 -1.32 -4.59 13.22
C ARG A 85 -0.34 -3.92 14.18
N GLN A 86 0.85 -4.50 14.38
CA GLN A 86 1.88 -3.92 15.24
C GLN A 86 2.34 -2.54 14.74
N LYS A 87 2.57 -2.40 13.42
CA LYS A 87 2.93 -1.12 12.81
C LYS A 87 1.83 -0.08 12.99
N THR A 88 0.58 -0.43 12.68
CA THR A 88 -0.58 0.45 12.88
C THR A 88 -0.68 0.93 14.34
N ASN A 89 -0.49 0.03 15.31
CA ASN A 89 -0.52 0.39 16.73
C ASN A 89 0.65 1.31 17.12
N ARG A 90 1.85 1.06 16.57
CA ARG A 90 3.03 1.90 16.80
C ARG A 90 2.86 3.30 16.21
N GLU A 91 2.24 3.43 15.05
CA GLU A 91 1.93 4.73 14.43
C GLU A 91 0.89 5.51 15.24
N LYS A 92 -0.16 4.83 15.72
CA LYS A 92 -1.19 5.46 16.57
C LYS A 92 -0.64 5.99 17.89
N ARG A 93 0.37 5.32 18.48
CA ARG A 93 1.02 5.76 19.72
C ARG A 93 1.96 6.95 19.55
N GLN A 94 2.39 7.23 18.33
CA GLN A 94 3.30 8.34 18.00
C GLN A 94 2.55 9.60 17.54
N LYS A 95 1.22 9.55 17.48
CA LYS A 95 0.34 10.70 17.32
C LYS A 95 -0.18 11.15 18.67
#